data_AF-J9DXJ9-F1
#
_entry.id   AF-J9DXJ9-F1
#
_cell.length_a   1.000
_cell.length_b   1.000
_cell.length_c   1.000
_cell.angle_alpha   90.00
_cell.angle_beta   90.00
_cell.angle_gamma   90.00
#
_symmetry.space_group_name_H-M   'P 1'
#
loop_
_entity.id
_entity.type
_entity.pdbx_description
1 polymer ?
#
loop_
_entity_poly.entity_id
_entity_poly.type
_entity_poly.pdbx_seq_one_letter_code
_entity_poly.pdbx_strand_id
1 'polypeptide(L)'
;DLDGDDVMILDAMKVIYVWIGAGANEQEKKLADNIANKYLQGDTLPRPVGTQIVKVLQGKETPAFKEIFVNWNDRIAVRYSMNSDQQFNK
;
A
#
# COMPACT_ATOMS: atom_id res chain seq x y z
N ASP A 1 0.87 -1.09 11.32
CA ASP A 1 1.87 -0.20 10.71
C ASP A 1 2.22 -0.71 9.31
N LEU A 2 2.78 0.17 8.48
CA LEU A 2 3.20 -0.14 7.11
C LEU A 2 4.72 -0.17 7.07
N ASP A 3 5.30 -1.18 6.42
CA ASP A 3 6.75 -1.35 6.28
C ASP A 3 7.18 -0.98 4.86
N GLY A 4 8.10 -0.02 4.74
CA GLY A 4 8.59 0.48 3.46
C GLY A 4 9.35 -0.54 2.62
N ASP A 5 9.81 -1.63 3.22
CA ASP A 5 10.55 -2.67 2.51
C ASP A 5 9.65 -3.80 1.97
N ASP A 6 8.33 -3.74 2.22
CA ASP A 6 7.37 -4.79 1.88
C ASP A 6 6.20 -4.32 1.01
N VAL A 7 5.42 -5.29 0.50
CA VAL A 7 4.08 -5.06 -0.07
C VAL A 7 3.01 -5.59 0.88
N MET A 8 2.07 -4.72 1.24
CA MET A 8 1.00 -5.01 2.19
C MET A 8 -0.35 -5.08 1.48
N ILE A 9 -1.22 -6.02 1.90
CA ILE A 9 -2.60 -6.13 1.42
C ILE A 9 -3.55 -5.74 2.53
N LEU A 10 -4.46 -4.82 2.24
CA LEU A 10 -5.48 -4.34 3.17
C LEU A 10 -6.86 -4.57 2.58
N ASP A 11 -7.63 -5.48 3.17
CA ASP A 11 -8.97 -5.82 2.73
C ASP A 11 -10.02 -4.97 3.46
N ALA A 12 -10.58 -3.98 2.76
CA ALA A 12 -11.65 -3.11 3.25
C ALA A 12 -13.03 -3.52 2.68
N MET A 13 -13.24 -4.81 2.44
CA MET A 13 -14.47 -5.44 1.91
C MET A 13 -14.78 -5.07 0.45
N LYS A 14 -15.11 -3.80 0.17
CA LYS A 14 -15.40 -3.29 -1.18
C LYS A 14 -14.15 -2.87 -1.94
N VAL A 15 -13.05 -2.63 -1.23
CA VAL A 15 -11.78 -2.25 -1.83
C VAL A 15 -10.68 -3.08 -1.20
N ILE A 16 -9.86 -3.71 -2.02
CA ILE A 16 -8.65 -4.40 -1.62
C ILE A 16 -7.49 -3.49 -1.97
N TYR A 17 -6.85 -2.89 -0.98
CA TYR A 17 -5.67 -2.06 -1.20
C TYR A 17 -4.42 -2.93 -1.26
N VAL A 18 -3.58 -2.66 -2.25
CA VAL A 18 -2.21 -3.19 -2.33
C VAL A 18 -1.29 -2.00 -2.11
N TRP A 19 -0.78 -1.86 -0.88
CA TRP A 19 0.16 -0.81 -0.54
C TRP A 19 1.58 -1.31 -0.83
N ILE A 20 2.34 -0.53 -1.60
CA ILE A 20 3.66 -0.91 -2.12
C ILE A 20 4.70 -0.01 -1.46
N GLY A 21 5.54 -0.61 -0.63
CA GLY A 21 6.71 0.03 -0.04
C GLY A 21 7.72 0.45 -1.10
N ALA A 22 8.46 1.53 -0.83
CA ALA A 22 9.49 2.04 -1.72
C ALA A 22 10.67 1.07 -1.88
N GLY A 23 10.98 0.30 -0.84
CA GLY A 23 12.01 -0.75 -0.82
C GLY A 23 11.53 -2.12 -1.31
N ALA A 24 10.23 -2.30 -1.54
CA ALA A 24 9.65 -3.58 -1.92
C ALA A 24 10.19 -4.11 -3.26
N ASN A 25 10.52 -5.39 -3.29
CA ASN A 25 11.11 -6.04 -4.45
C ASN A 25 10.05 -6.52 -5.46
N GLU A 26 10.49 -6.94 -6.65
CA GLU A 26 9.57 -7.41 -7.70
C GLU A 26 8.85 -8.71 -7.36
N GLN A 27 9.46 -9.57 -6.54
CA GLN A 27 8.86 -10.85 -6.17
C GLN A 27 7.67 -10.62 -5.24
N GLU A 28 7.81 -9.75 -4.24
CA GLU A 28 6.73 -9.31 -3.36
C GLU A 28 5.59 -8.65 -4.13
N LYS A 29 5.91 -7.76 -5.09
CA LYS A 29 4.89 -7.12 -5.93
C LYS A 29 4.07 -8.14 -6.73
N LYS A 30 4.73 -9.12 -7.35
CA LYS A 30 4.06 -10.21 -8.08
C LYS A 30 3.23 -11.09 -7.15
N LEU A 31 3.77 -11.43 -5.99
CA LEU A 31 3.07 -12.24 -4.99
C LEU A 31 1.82 -11.51 -4.49
N ALA A 32 1.94 -10.23 -4.18
CA ALA A 32 0.83 -9.40 -3.72
C ALA A 32 -0.27 -9.27 -4.77
N ASP A 33 0.09 -9.09 -6.05
CA ASP A 33 -0.88 -9.07 -7.15
C ASP A 33 -1.66 -10.39 -7.22
N ASN A 34 -0.98 -11.53 -7.07
CA ASN A 34 -1.64 -12.84 -7.07
C ASN A 34 -2.58 -13.00 -5.87
N ILE A 35 -2.15 -12.61 -4.66
CA ILE A 35 -2.96 -12.72 -3.45
C ILE A 35 -4.17 -11.78 -3.52
N ALA A 36 -3.99 -10.54 -3.97
CA ALA A 36 -5.07 -9.57 -4.11
C ALA A 36 -6.14 -10.06 -5.10
N ASN A 37 -5.73 -10.67 -6.21
CA ASN A 37 -6.66 -11.28 -7.16
C ASN A 37 -7.44 -12.46 -6.56
N LYS A 38 -6.80 -13.32 -5.75
CA LYS A 38 -7.51 -14.39 -5.02
C LYS A 38 -8.57 -13.82 -4.07
N TYR A 39 -8.23 -12.75 -3.35
CA TYR A 39 -9.19 -12.07 -2.49
C TYR A 39 -10.35 -11.51 -3.30
N LEU A 40 -10.10 -10.85 -4.42
CA LEU A 40 -11.15 -10.34 -5.31
C LEU A 40 -12.07 -11.43 -5.85
N GLN A 41 -11.54 -12.63 -6.11
CA GLN A 41 -12.31 -13.80 -6.56
C GLN A 41 -13.15 -14.44 -5.45
N GLY A 42 -12.99 -13.97 -4.21
CA GLY A 42 -13.71 -14.49 -3.05
C GLY A 42 -13.21 -15.84 -2.56
N ASP A 43 -11.93 -16.14 -2.79
CA ASP A 43 -11.27 -17.38 -2.34
C ASP A 43 -11.42 -17.62 -0.84
N THR A 44 -11.46 -16.54 -0.04
CA THR A 44 -11.66 -16.61 1.41
C THR A 44 -13.08 -16.26 1.86
N LEU A 45 -13.71 -15.27 1.22
CA LEU A 45 -15.03 -14.74 1.59
C LEU A 45 -15.78 -14.24 0.34
N PRO A 46 -17.12 -14.40 0.26
CA PRO A 46 -17.92 -13.85 -0.83
C PRO A 46 -17.71 -12.34 -0.99
N ARG A 47 -17.54 -11.88 -2.23
CA ARG A 47 -17.27 -10.47 -2.54
C ARG A 47 -18.50 -9.73 -3.04
N PRO A 48 -18.78 -8.52 -2.51
CA PRO A 48 -19.80 -7.66 -3.08
C PRO A 48 -19.53 -7.34 -4.55
N VAL A 49 -20.60 -7.14 -5.32
CA VAL A 49 -20.50 -6.66 -6.70
C VAL A 49 -19.79 -5.30 -6.73
N GLY A 50 -18.83 -5.14 -7.64
CA GLY A 50 -18.05 -3.91 -7.78
C GLY A 50 -16.86 -3.81 -6.83
N THR A 51 -16.48 -4.89 -6.14
CA THR A 51 -15.22 -4.95 -5.39
C THR A 51 -14.04 -4.71 -6.35
N GLN A 52 -13.05 -3.92 -5.95
CA GLN A 52 -11.91 -3.58 -6.79
C GLN A 52 -10.59 -3.62 -6.02
N ILE A 53 -9.50 -3.83 -6.75
CA ILE A 53 -8.14 -3.73 -6.23
C ILE A 53 -7.61 -2.33 -6.53
N VAL A 54 -7.04 -1.65 -5.52
CA VAL A 54 -6.43 -0.32 -5.65
C VAL A 54 -4.98 -0.39 -5.20
N LYS A 55 -4.05 -0.05 -6.08
CA LYS A 55 -2.62 0.04 -5.74
C LYS A 55 -2.32 1.41 -5.14
N VAL A 56 -1.60 1.42 -4.03
CA VAL A 56 -1.16 2.62 -3.31
C VAL A 56 0.35 2.55 -3.18
N LEU A 57 1.05 3.61 -3.57
CA LEU A 57 2.50 3.68 -3.39
C LEU A 57 2.82 4.40 -2.09
N GLN A 58 3.88 3.98 -1.40
CA GLN A 58 4.41 4.70 -0.24
C GLN A 58 4.63 6.19 -0.58
N GLY A 59 4.11 7.07 0.28
CA GLY A 59 4.18 8.52 0.09
C GLY A 59 3.18 9.08 -0.93
N LYS A 60 2.34 8.23 -1.53
CA LYS A 60 1.24 8.60 -2.44
C LYS A 60 -0.10 8.07 -1.93
N GLU A 61 -0.25 7.93 -0.62
CA GLU A 61 -1.47 7.46 0.00
C GLU A 61 -2.63 8.43 -0.21
N THR A 62 -3.76 7.92 -0.68
CA THR A 62 -4.99 8.70 -0.86
C THR A 62 -5.67 8.96 0.48
N PRO A 63 -6.48 10.02 0.62
CA PRO A 63 -7.26 10.26 1.84
C PRO A 63 -8.09 9.04 2.27
N ALA A 64 -8.76 8.38 1.30
CA ALA A 64 -9.55 7.18 1.54
C ALA A 64 -8.73 6.00 2.10
N PHE A 65 -7.46 5.86 1.73
CA PHE A 65 -6.58 4.85 2.31
C PHE A 65 -6.19 5.21 3.75
N LYS A 66 -5.86 6.48 3.99
CA LYS A 66 -5.44 6.98 5.31
C LYS A 66 -6.54 6.85 6.36
N GLU A 67 -7.80 7.07 5.97
CA GLU A 67 -8.98 6.93 6.83
C GLU A 67 -9.16 5.52 7.43
N ILE A 68 -8.52 4.50 6.84
CA ILE A 68 -8.57 3.12 7.37
C ILE A 68 -7.77 3.00 8.68
N PHE A 69 -6.80 3.88 8.90
CA PHE A 69 -5.95 3.86 10.07
C PHE A 69 -6.40 4.92 11.08
N VAL A 70 -6.77 4.47 12.29
CA VAL A 70 -7.27 5.34 13.37
C VAL A 70 -6.31 6.48 13.73
N ASN A 71 -4.99 6.28 13.59
CA ASN A 71 -3.95 7.25 13.94
C ASN A 71 -2.95 7.46 12.79
N TRP A 72 -3.42 7.81 11.59
CA TRP A 72 -2.53 8.11 10.46
C TRP A 72 -1.65 9.35 10.73
N ASN A 73 -0.35 9.25 10.47
CA ASN A 73 0.60 10.36 10.64
C ASN A 73 1.43 10.60 9.36
N ASP A 74 1.07 11.66 8.63
CA ASP A 74 1.76 12.07 7.40
C ASP A 74 3.23 12.47 7.61
N ARG A 75 3.63 12.85 8.83
CA ARG A 75 5.01 13.27 9.11
C ARG A 75 6.00 12.10 9.04
N ILE A 76 5.55 10.87 9.25
CA ILE A 76 6.39 9.67 9.12
C ILE A 76 6.66 9.38 7.64
N ALA A 77 5.66 9.54 6.77
CA ALA A 77 5.81 9.37 5.32
C ALA A 77 6.72 10.44 4.68
N VAL A 78 6.68 11.69 5.17
CA VAL A 78 7.52 12.78 4.65
C VAL A 78 8.99 12.64 5.05
N ARG A 79 9.30 12.04 6.20
CA ARG A 79 10.67 11.99 6.74
C ARG A 79 11.63 11.12 5.90
N TYR A 80 11.12 10.14 5.16
CA TYR A 80 11.92 9.31 4.24
C TYR A 80 12.12 9.96 2.85
N SER A 81 11.32 10.95 2.47
CA SER A 81 11.40 11.62 1.15
C SER A 81 12.32 12.86 1.12
N MET A 82 12.93 13.24 2.24
CA MET A 82 13.69 14.49 2.35
C MET A 82 15.23 14.36 2.28
N ASN A 83 15.79 13.16 2.04
CA ASN A 83 17.25 12.96 2.15
C ASN A 83 18.00 12.52 0.89
N SER A 84 17.39 12.54 -0.31
CA SER A 84 18.12 12.20 -1.55
C SER A 84 18.58 13.39 -2.40
N ASP A 85 18.21 14.63 -2.09
CA ASP A 85 18.49 15.78 -2.98
C ASP A 85 19.28 16.95 -2.34
N GLN A 86 20.00 16.74 -1.24
CA GLN A 86 20.96 17.73 -0.78
C GLN A 86 22.14 17.13 -0.02
N GLN A 87 23.21 16.80 -0.76
CA GLN A 87 24.57 17.23 -0.45
C GLN A 87 25.55 16.84 -1.57
N PHE A 88 25.52 17.63 -2.65
CA PHE A 88 26.72 17.99 -3.39
C PHE A 88 27.07 19.43 -2.96
N ASN A 89 28.37 19.69 -2.73
CA ASN A 89 29.00 20.95 -2.29
C ASN A 89 28.85 21.38 -0.81
N LYS A 90 29.79 20.98 0.04
CA LYS A 90 31.04 21.73 0.32
C LYS A 90 31.99 20.88 1.17
#